data_AF-A0A7X5CYG1-F1
#
_entry.id   AF-A0A7X5CYG1-F1
#
_cell.length_a   1.000
_cell.length_b   1.000
_cell.length_c   1.000
_cell.angle_alpha   90.00
_cell.angle_beta   90.00
_cell.angle_gamma   90.00
#
_symmetry.space_group_name_H-M   'P 1'
#
loop_
_entity.id
_entity.type
_entity.pdbx_description
1 polymer ?
#
loop_
_entity_poly.entity_id
_entity_poly.type
_entity_poly.pdbx_seq_one_letter_code
_entity_poly.pdbx_strand_id
1 'polypeptide(L)'
;MRRTIAGVRSRLKSAVSLALAGALVCMAGNTEAGKGEIRKQSYFLGPNYNTMPWSDYYGSYQWALQNNGFFRLVSAGQLAAGDAGAEGGPSEAGNTDVLSVEGIDIHILPAWEKYAAKEGKRPITVALIDTGVDISHPELSSSIWINEDEIPGDGIDNDGNGYVDDYYGWNFYADNAAVFSGKEDDHGTHSAGTIAAARNSEGIAGICDPAYVRIMVLKTLGTEAGIGTAGNVSRAIRYAEANGAQICNLSFGTVHYSEELYRTIKESGMLFVVAAGNGDQTGNGIDIGSSPVYPASFDLENIIAVANLQFDGQLDPASNYSAVHVDLAAPGSYILSTVSGGGVNYMSGTSMAAPMVTGAAAMIASYDPALGMMELKNRILSSVRRLEGLEGKVATGGMLDVTAAMAYSG
;
A
#
# COMPACT_ATOMS: atom_id res chain seq x y z
N MET A 1 0.62 59.47 -0.61
CA MET A 1 -0.20 58.42 -1.25
C MET A 1 0.41 57.06 -0.96
N ARG A 2 -0.13 56.31 0.01
CA ARG A 2 0.18 54.89 0.23
C ARG A 2 -1.16 54.14 0.14
N ARG A 3 -1.36 53.32 -0.89
CA ARG A 3 -2.48 52.38 -1.02
C ARG A 3 -1.93 50.96 -1.17
N THR A 4 -1.94 50.26 -0.04
CA THR A 4 -2.29 48.85 0.21
C THR A 4 -2.13 47.82 -0.94
N ILE A 5 -1.12 46.94 -0.81
CA ILE A 5 -0.98 45.63 -1.50
C ILE A 5 -1.45 44.51 -0.56
N ALA A 6 -2.61 44.67 0.09
CA ALA A 6 -3.15 43.69 1.06
C ALA A 6 -4.31 42.84 0.51
N GLY A 7 -4.80 43.12 -0.71
CA GLY A 7 -6.04 42.52 -1.24
C GLY A 7 -5.89 41.24 -2.07
N VAL A 8 -4.68 40.84 -2.47
CA VAL A 8 -4.50 39.71 -3.41
C VAL A 8 -4.12 38.40 -2.69
N ARG A 9 -3.48 38.48 -1.52
CA ARG A 9 -3.07 37.27 -0.76
C ARG A 9 -4.20 36.58 0.01
N SER A 10 -5.31 37.27 0.32
CA SER A 10 -6.44 36.63 1.02
C SER A 10 -7.37 35.84 0.09
N ARG A 11 -7.44 36.20 -1.20
CA ARG A 11 -8.28 35.48 -2.19
C ARG A 11 -7.66 34.17 -2.67
N LEU A 12 -6.32 34.03 -2.70
CA LEU A 12 -5.67 32.74 -2.99
C LEU A 12 -5.82 31.73 -1.85
N LYS A 13 -5.77 32.16 -0.58
CA LYS A 13 -5.98 31.26 0.57
C LYS A 13 -7.41 30.73 0.67
N SER A 14 -8.41 31.53 0.26
CA SER A 14 -9.80 31.05 0.26
C SER A 14 -10.14 30.16 -0.95
N ALA A 15 -9.40 30.25 -2.05
CA ALA A 15 -9.59 29.37 -3.21
C ALA A 15 -8.97 27.97 -3.00
N VAL A 16 -7.80 27.89 -2.36
CA VAL A 16 -7.17 26.60 -1.98
C VAL A 16 -7.97 25.91 -0.87
N SER A 17 -8.55 26.66 0.06
CA SER A 17 -9.41 26.11 1.12
C SER A 17 -10.78 25.63 0.63
N LEU A 18 -11.22 26.02 -0.57
CA LEU A 18 -12.50 25.60 -1.16
C LEU A 18 -12.35 24.39 -2.10
N ALA A 19 -11.16 24.20 -2.69
CA ALA A 19 -10.85 23.03 -3.53
C ALA A 19 -10.54 21.75 -2.73
N LEU A 20 -10.29 21.87 -1.42
CA LEU A 20 -10.02 20.73 -0.51
C LEU A 20 -11.27 20.11 0.12
N ALA A 21 -12.46 20.66 -0.11
CA ALA A 21 -13.70 20.10 0.43
C ALA A 21 -14.10 18.84 -0.37
N GLY A 22 -13.71 17.66 0.10
CA GLY A 22 -14.03 16.37 -0.55
C GLY A 22 -12.85 15.64 -1.21
N ALA A 23 -11.63 16.16 -1.10
CA ALA A 23 -10.45 15.52 -1.67
C ALA A 23 -10.13 14.18 -0.99
N LEU A 24 -9.69 13.18 -1.78
CA LEU A 24 -9.01 11.99 -1.28
C LEU A 24 -7.51 12.24 -1.26
N VAL A 25 -6.83 11.72 -0.24
CA VAL A 25 -5.40 11.95 0.00
C VAL A 25 -4.72 10.64 0.35
N CYS A 26 -3.53 10.39 -0.19
CA CYS A 26 -2.64 9.29 0.23
C CYS A 26 -2.50 9.26 1.76
N MET A 27 -2.64 8.09 2.37
CA MET A 27 -2.48 7.92 3.82
C MET A 27 -1.05 7.52 4.18
N ALA A 28 -0.07 8.29 3.70
CA ALA A 28 1.31 8.22 4.17
C ALA A 28 1.49 9.12 5.40
N GLY A 29 2.25 8.68 6.40
CA GLY A 29 2.63 9.55 7.50
C GLY A 29 3.51 10.70 6.97
N ASN A 30 3.08 11.94 7.16
CA ASN A 30 3.91 13.11 6.86
C ASN A 30 5.21 13.03 7.70
N THR A 31 6.34 12.80 7.06
CA THR A 31 7.63 13.19 7.64
C THR A 31 7.97 14.65 7.41
N GLU A 32 7.15 15.45 6.70
CA GLU A 32 7.43 16.89 6.52
C GLU A 32 6.19 17.80 6.53
N ALA A 33 6.02 18.57 7.62
CA ALA A 33 5.46 19.93 7.59
C ALA A 33 5.83 20.71 8.87
N GLY A 34 7.14 20.92 9.09
CA GLY A 34 7.64 21.79 10.14
C GLY A 34 8.91 22.51 9.66
N LYS A 35 8.81 23.80 9.33
CA LYS A 35 9.98 24.63 9.07
C LYS A 35 10.85 24.70 10.33
N GLY A 36 11.96 23.96 10.34
CA GLY A 36 13.00 24.03 11.36
C GLY A 36 13.59 22.65 11.64
N GLU A 37 14.87 22.50 11.28
CA GLU A 37 15.75 21.35 11.48
C GLU A 37 15.61 20.18 10.49
N ILE A 38 16.70 19.97 9.75
CA ILE A 38 17.00 18.81 8.91
C ILE A 38 16.96 17.56 9.82
N ARG A 39 15.85 16.82 9.83
CA ARG A 39 15.75 15.54 10.55
C ARG A 39 16.26 14.41 9.67
N LYS A 40 17.56 14.18 9.81
CA LYS A 40 18.33 12.94 9.68
C LYS A 40 17.52 11.68 9.24
N GLN A 41 17.62 11.30 7.96
CA GLN A 41 17.15 10.01 7.43
C GLN A 41 17.72 8.85 8.25
N SER A 42 16.94 7.84 8.62
CA SER A 42 17.47 6.70 9.36
C SER A 42 17.57 5.47 8.46
N TYR A 43 18.68 4.72 8.55
CA TYR A 43 18.84 3.46 7.82
C TYR A 43 18.60 2.29 8.76
N PHE A 44 18.17 1.17 8.20
CA PHE A 44 17.67 0.03 8.96
C PHE A 44 18.59 -1.17 8.75
N LEU A 45 18.72 -2.05 9.75
CA LEU A 45 19.21 -3.41 9.56
C LEU A 45 18.10 -4.32 10.08
N GLY A 46 17.54 -5.16 9.20
CA GLY A 46 16.55 -6.14 9.62
C GLY A 46 17.16 -7.52 9.88
N PRO A 47 16.36 -8.59 9.91
CA PRO A 47 16.81 -9.93 10.26
C PRO A 47 17.96 -10.42 9.36
N ASN A 48 19.03 -10.93 9.99
CA ASN A 48 20.20 -11.60 9.41
C ASN A 48 20.05 -12.12 7.94
N TYR A 49 20.98 -11.72 7.05
CA TYR A 49 20.99 -11.88 5.57
C TYR A 49 20.59 -13.26 5.02
N ASN A 50 20.78 -14.35 5.78
CA ASN A 50 20.67 -15.72 5.28
C ASN A 50 19.29 -16.38 5.44
N THR A 51 18.21 -15.62 5.63
CA THR A 51 16.93 -16.20 6.09
C THR A 51 15.73 -16.07 5.14
N MET A 52 15.85 -15.31 4.04
CA MET A 52 14.78 -15.15 3.04
C MET A 52 14.94 -16.11 1.83
N PRO A 53 13.85 -16.67 1.24
CA PRO A 53 13.92 -17.81 0.33
C PRO A 53 14.54 -17.59 -1.06
N TRP A 54 14.93 -16.36 -1.42
CA TRP A 54 15.52 -16.05 -2.74
C TRP A 54 16.81 -15.23 -2.67
N SER A 55 17.31 -14.98 -1.46
CA SER A 55 18.50 -14.16 -1.24
C SER A 55 18.41 -12.76 -1.89
N ASP A 56 17.20 -12.21 -2.03
CA ASP A 56 16.99 -10.84 -2.51
C ASP A 56 17.81 -9.87 -1.64
N TYR A 57 18.53 -8.96 -2.28
CA TYR A 57 19.60 -8.19 -1.65
C TYR A 57 19.14 -7.42 -0.40
N TYR A 58 17.93 -6.87 -0.47
CA TYR A 58 17.29 -6.15 0.63
C TYR A 58 16.25 -6.99 1.39
N GLY A 59 16.15 -8.30 1.17
CA GLY A 59 15.17 -9.17 1.85
C GLY A 59 15.32 -9.15 3.38
N SER A 60 16.56 -9.07 3.86
CA SER A 60 16.89 -8.90 5.29
C SER A 60 16.45 -7.57 5.87
N TYR A 61 15.97 -6.62 5.08
CA TYR A 61 15.53 -5.31 5.53
C TYR A 61 14.00 -5.21 5.63
N GLN A 62 13.28 -6.28 5.25
CA GLN A 62 11.81 -6.38 5.22
C GLN A 62 11.28 -7.13 6.46
N TRP A 63 11.38 -6.49 7.63
CA TRP A 63 10.94 -7.07 8.92
C TRP A 63 9.50 -7.61 8.89
N ALA A 64 8.62 -7.00 8.10
CA ALA A 64 7.22 -7.40 7.97
C ALA A 64 7.02 -8.80 7.39
N LEU A 65 8.01 -9.31 6.65
CA LEU A 65 8.02 -10.65 6.06
C LEU A 65 8.68 -11.66 7.00
N GLN A 66 9.66 -11.20 7.79
CA GLN A 66 10.32 -12.01 8.80
C GLN A 66 10.85 -11.11 9.92
N ASN A 67 10.39 -11.33 11.15
CA ASN A 67 10.83 -10.61 12.32
C ASN A 67 11.47 -11.58 13.31
N ASN A 68 12.79 -11.61 13.34
CA ASN A 68 13.55 -12.49 14.23
C ASN A 68 13.93 -11.83 15.58
N GLY A 69 13.24 -10.74 15.95
CA GLY A 69 13.47 -10.04 17.22
C GLY A 69 14.63 -9.04 17.20
N PHE A 70 15.29 -8.79 16.06
CA PHE A 70 16.31 -7.77 15.93
C PHE A 70 15.97 -6.72 14.86
N PHE A 71 15.87 -5.46 15.28
CA PHE A 71 15.69 -4.30 14.42
C PHE A 71 16.63 -3.17 14.84
N ARG A 72 17.37 -2.58 13.89
CA ARG A 72 18.23 -1.42 14.16
C ARG A 72 17.74 -0.20 13.40
N LEU A 73 17.62 0.93 14.10
CA LEU A 73 17.37 2.25 13.51
C LEU A 73 18.65 3.09 13.62
N VAL A 74 19.25 3.47 12.49
CA VAL A 74 20.53 4.20 12.42
C VAL A 74 20.27 5.65 12.03
N SER A 75 20.63 6.65 12.84
CA SER A 75 20.39 8.06 12.50
C SER A 75 21.35 8.63 11.43
N ALA A 76 20.88 9.37 10.41
CA ALA A 76 21.77 10.04 9.44
C ALA A 76 22.56 11.19 10.07
N GLY A 77 23.77 10.88 10.48
CA GLY A 77 24.87 11.84 10.54
C GLY A 77 26.10 11.40 9.75
N GLN A 78 26.06 10.24 9.08
CA GLN A 78 27.27 9.55 8.62
C GLN A 78 27.22 8.99 7.19
N LEU A 79 26.19 9.27 6.41
CA LEU A 79 26.12 8.81 5.02
C LEU A 79 26.03 10.03 4.10
N ALA A 80 27.20 10.48 3.65
CA ALA A 80 27.29 11.45 2.57
C ALA A 80 26.98 10.73 1.24
N ALA A 81 26.23 11.41 0.36
CA ALA A 81 25.99 10.95 -1.00
C ALA A 81 27.35 10.77 -1.72
N GLY A 82 27.77 9.51 -1.86
CA GLY A 82 29.11 9.15 -2.30
C GLY A 82 29.70 7.94 -1.56
N ASP A 83 29.21 7.63 -0.36
CA ASP A 83 29.59 6.45 0.43
C ASP A 83 28.66 5.25 0.20
N ALA A 84 28.17 5.07 -1.03
CA ALA A 84 27.78 3.75 -1.51
C ALA A 84 29.06 2.92 -1.73
N GLY A 85 29.77 2.62 -0.64
CA GLY A 85 30.89 1.70 -0.65
C GLY A 85 30.40 0.33 -1.08
N ALA A 86 31.16 -0.34 -1.94
CA ALA A 86 30.91 -1.72 -2.34
C ALA A 86 30.61 -2.59 -1.09
N GLU A 87 29.42 -3.21 -1.06
CA GLU A 87 28.73 -3.83 0.10
C GLU A 87 27.72 -2.91 0.82
N GLY A 88 26.68 -2.50 0.08
CA GLY A 88 25.59 -1.63 0.51
C GLY A 88 24.78 -2.07 1.73
N GLY A 89 25.22 -1.63 2.92
CA GLY A 89 24.42 -1.48 4.13
C GLY A 89 24.91 -0.30 4.97
N PRO A 90 24.07 0.30 5.85
CA PRO A 90 24.49 1.41 6.69
C PRO A 90 25.57 1.01 7.70
N SER A 91 26.55 1.90 7.95
CA SER A 91 27.71 1.66 8.81
C SER A 91 27.36 1.52 10.31
N GLU A 92 28.19 0.78 11.06
CA GLU A 92 27.94 0.29 12.43
C GLU A 92 28.00 1.32 13.59
N ALA A 93 28.07 2.62 13.33
CA ALA A 93 28.39 3.61 14.36
C ALA A 93 27.17 4.44 14.85
N GLY A 94 26.92 4.42 16.17
CA GLY A 94 25.96 5.32 16.86
C GLY A 94 24.62 4.69 17.24
N ASN A 95 24.65 3.50 17.86
CA ASN A 95 23.50 2.60 18.02
C ASN A 95 22.51 2.99 19.14
N THR A 96 21.21 2.82 18.87
CA THR A 96 20.19 2.56 19.88
C THR A 96 19.45 1.29 19.45
N ASP A 97 19.51 0.23 20.27
CA ASP A 97 18.75 -0.98 20.01
C ASP A 97 17.26 -0.68 20.19
N VAL A 98 16.45 -0.97 19.17
CA VAL A 98 14.99 -0.88 19.25
C VAL A 98 14.47 -2.29 19.45
N LEU A 99 13.69 -2.50 20.51
CA LEU A 99 13.14 -3.80 20.86
C LEU A 99 11.99 -4.15 19.91
N SER A 100 12.27 -4.86 18.82
CA SER A 100 11.27 -5.62 18.06
C SER A 100 10.89 -6.91 18.80
N VAL A 101 9.67 -7.39 18.59
CA VAL A 101 9.21 -8.65 19.17
C VAL A 101 9.25 -9.74 18.10
N GLU A 102 10.00 -10.81 18.37
CA GLU A 102 10.14 -11.94 17.45
C GLU A 102 8.76 -12.53 17.06
N GLY A 103 8.61 -12.81 15.77
CA GLY A 103 7.40 -13.35 15.18
C GLY A 103 6.26 -12.33 15.04
N ILE A 104 6.47 -11.03 15.30
CA ILE A 104 5.54 -9.99 14.83
C ILE A 104 5.88 -9.67 13.37
N ASP A 105 5.38 -10.52 12.48
CA ASP A 105 5.44 -10.41 11.02
C ASP A 105 4.17 -11.08 10.44
N ILE A 106 3.98 -11.04 9.12
CA ILE A 106 2.78 -11.63 8.49
C ILE A 106 2.84 -13.17 8.37
N HIS A 107 3.87 -13.82 8.92
CA HIS A 107 4.09 -15.25 8.90
C HIS A 107 4.10 -15.82 7.46
N ILE A 108 4.85 -15.18 6.56
CA ILE A 108 4.78 -15.47 5.11
C ILE A 108 5.60 -16.69 4.66
N LEU A 109 6.69 -17.03 5.36
CA LEU A 109 7.65 -18.04 4.85
C LEU A 109 7.00 -19.42 4.61
N PRO A 110 6.27 -20.01 5.58
CA PRO A 110 5.59 -21.30 5.32
C PRO A 110 4.48 -21.19 4.27
N ALA A 111 3.82 -20.02 4.18
CA ALA A 111 2.82 -19.74 3.16
C ALA A 111 3.44 -19.77 1.75
N TRP A 112 4.63 -19.20 1.56
CA TRP A 112 5.35 -19.26 0.29
C TRP A 112 5.79 -20.66 -0.08
N GLU A 113 6.29 -21.47 0.87
CA GLU A 113 6.62 -22.88 0.61
C GLU A 113 5.38 -23.66 0.14
N LYS A 114 4.26 -23.51 0.84
CA LYS A 114 2.98 -24.14 0.49
C LYS A 114 2.47 -23.65 -0.87
N TYR A 115 2.59 -22.36 -1.15
CA TYR A 115 2.20 -21.76 -2.42
C TYR A 115 3.07 -22.32 -3.56
N ALA A 116 4.39 -22.35 -3.41
CA ALA A 116 5.31 -22.86 -4.42
C ALA A 116 4.98 -24.31 -4.84
N ALA A 117 4.65 -25.17 -3.88
CA ALA A 117 4.31 -26.57 -4.11
C ALA A 117 2.95 -26.80 -4.81
N LYS A 118 2.08 -25.78 -4.92
CA LYS A 118 0.76 -25.91 -5.54
C LYS A 118 0.82 -25.81 -7.06
N GLU A 119 0.25 -26.81 -7.72
CA GLU A 119 -0.08 -26.76 -9.15
C GLU A 119 -1.50 -26.21 -9.39
N GLY A 120 -1.76 -25.71 -10.58
CA GLY A 120 -3.10 -25.22 -10.97
C GLY A 120 -3.53 -23.96 -10.22
N LYS A 121 -2.59 -23.07 -9.94
CA LYS A 121 -2.87 -21.70 -9.46
C LYS A 121 -3.58 -20.91 -10.54
N ARG A 122 -4.47 -19.98 -10.17
CA ARG A 122 -5.14 -19.09 -11.13
C ARG A 122 -4.47 -17.72 -11.20
N PRO A 123 -4.42 -17.07 -12.37
CA PRO A 123 -4.03 -15.66 -12.45
C PRO A 123 -4.98 -14.76 -11.65
N ILE A 124 -4.42 -13.77 -10.96
CA ILE A 124 -5.13 -12.72 -10.22
C ILE A 124 -4.63 -11.37 -10.71
N THR A 125 -5.57 -10.50 -11.05
CA THR A 125 -5.31 -9.10 -11.34
C THR A 125 -5.70 -8.26 -10.13
N VAL A 126 -4.74 -7.49 -9.63
CA VAL A 126 -4.91 -6.53 -8.54
C VAL A 126 -4.99 -5.14 -9.14
N ALA A 127 -6.11 -4.46 -8.95
CA ALA A 127 -6.23 -3.05 -9.26
C ALA A 127 -5.57 -2.20 -8.17
N LEU A 128 -4.50 -1.50 -8.51
CA LEU A 128 -3.84 -0.55 -7.63
C LEU A 128 -4.28 0.86 -8.00
N ILE A 129 -5.27 1.37 -7.26
CA ILE A 129 -5.76 2.74 -7.42
C ILE A 129 -4.94 3.64 -6.50
N ASP A 130 -4.04 4.43 -7.08
CA ASP A 130 -3.07 5.22 -6.30
C ASP A 130 -2.56 6.44 -7.10
N THR A 131 -1.36 6.94 -6.78
CA THR A 131 -0.67 8.03 -7.47
C THR A 131 -0.09 7.61 -8.81
N GLY A 132 0.05 6.32 -9.09
CA GLY A 132 0.75 5.80 -10.28
C GLY A 132 1.85 4.83 -9.86
N VAL A 133 2.52 4.21 -10.82
CA VAL A 133 3.57 3.22 -10.56
C VAL A 133 4.68 3.39 -11.58
N ASP A 134 5.93 3.40 -11.15
CA ASP A 134 7.08 3.25 -12.06
C ASP A 134 7.08 1.85 -12.68
N ILE A 135 6.33 1.69 -13.77
CA ILE A 135 6.19 0.43 -14.52
C ILE A 135 7.51 -0.04 -15.15
N SER A 136 8.52 0.84 -15.22
CA SER A 136 9.86 0.51 -15.72
C SER A 136 10.81 0.04 -14.63
N HIS A 137 10.38 0.08 -13.36
CA HIS A 137 11.19 -0.38 -12.24
C HIS A 137 11.59 -1.86 -12.44
N PRO A 138 12.88 -2.22 -12.33
CA PRO A 138 13.35 -3.59 -12.59
C PRO A 138 12.57 -4.65 -11.80
N GLU A 139 12.34 -4.37 -10.52
CA GLU A 139 11.56 -5.22 -9.60
C GLU A 139 10.06 -5.30 -9.90
N LEU A 140 9.48 -4.42 -10.73
CA LEU A 140 8.04 -4.38 -10.97
C LEU A 140 7.64 -4.77 -12.40
N SER A 141 8.54 -4.60 -13.37
CA SER A 141 8.24 -4.78 -14.79
C SER A 141 7.56 -6.12 -15.14
N SER A 142 7.94 -7.21 -14.46
CA SER A 142 7.34 -8.55 -14.65
C SER A 142 5.96 -8.74 -14.01
N SER A 143 5.56 -7.79 -13.16
CA SER A 143 4.37 -7.84 -12.32
C SER A 143 3.28 -6.90 -12.81
N ILE A 144 3.54 -6.05 -13.80
CA ILE A 144 2.55 -5.11 -14.33
C ILE A 144 1.55 -5.86 -15.22
N TRP A 145 0.26 -5.59 -15.02
CA TRP A 145 -0.81 -6.06 -15.89
C TRP A 145 -0.71 -5.37 -17.25
N ILE A 146 -1.01 -6.11 -18.31
CA ILE A 146 -1.10 -5.56 -19.66
C ILE A 146 -2.52 -5.73 -20.19
N ASN A 147 -3.03 -4.72 -20.88
CA ASN A 147 -4.20 -4.86 -21.72
C ASN A 147 -3.77 -5.56 -23.03
N GLU A 148 -4.08 -6.86 -23.16
CA GLU A 148 -3.71 -7.64 -24.35
C GLU A 148 -4.53 -7.25 -25.58
N ASP A 149 -5.65 -6.53 -25.40
CA ASP A 149 -6.51 -6.05 -26.46
C ASP A 149 -6.07 -4.67 -27.01
N GLU A 150 -4.98 -4.09 -26.46
CA GLU A 150 -4.37 -2.83 -26.91
C GLU A 150 -3.06 -3.02 -27.69
N ILE A 151 -2.86 -2.19 -28.72
CA ILE A 151 -1.59 -2.07 -29.43
C ILE A 151 -0.84 -0.85 -28.88
N PRO A 152 0.28 -1.03 -28.16
CA PRO A 152 0.89 0.08 -27.43
C PRO A 152 1.43 1.17 -28.36
N GLY A 153 0.85 2.37 -28.25
CA GLY A 153 1.37 3.61 -28.83
C GLY A 153 0.96 3.83 -30.29
N ASP A 154 -0.12 3.20 -30.75
CA ASP A 154 -0.69 3.47 -32.07
C ASP A 154 -1.71 4.62 -32.05
N GLY A 155 -2.10 5.09 -30.86
CA GLY A 155 -3.02 6.21 -30.68
C GLY A 155 -4.47 5.85 -30.94
N ILE A 156 -4.81 4.56 -30.91
CA ILE A 156 -6.14 4.01 -31.15
C ILE A 156 -6.64 3.36 -29.85
N ASP A 157 -7.94 3.49 -29.58
CA ASP A 157 -8.66 2.68 -28.59
C ASP A 157 -9.06 1.38 -29.30
N ASN A 158 -8.22 0.35 -29.16
CA ASN A 158 -8.27 -0.86 -29.96
C ASN A 158 -9.36 -1.82 -29.49
N ASP A 159 -9.66 -1.82 -28.19
CA ASP A 159 -10.68 -2.63 -27.56
C ASP A 159 -12.06 -1.92 -27.48
N GLY A 160 -12.09 -0.61 -27.76
CA GLY A 160 -13.29 0.22 -27.78
C GLY A 160 -13.84 0.50 -26.38
N ASN A 161 -13.00 0.42 -25.35
CA ASN A 161 -13.37 0.61 -23.95
C ASN A 161 -13.46 2.10 -23.53
N GLY A 162 -13.03 3.01 -24.42
CA GLY A 162 -13.02 4.46 -24.21
C GLY A 162 -11.68 5.04 -23.74
N TYR A 163 -10.60 4.25 -23.68
CA TYR A 163 -9.30 4.61 -23.12
C TYR A 163 -8.16 4.28 -24.11
N VAL A 164 -7.79 5.26 -24.93
CA VAL A 164 -6.75 5.11 -25.98
C VAL A 164 -5.39 4.70 -25.40
N ASP A 165 -4.80 3.61 -25.89
CA ASP A 165 -3.48 3.10 -25.47
C ASP A 165 -3.37 2.77 -23.96
N ASP A 166 -4.42 2.31 -23.30
CA ASP A 166 -4.43 1.96 -21.85
C ASP A 166 -3.67 0.65 -21.49
N TYR A 167 -2.58 0.39 -22.20
CA TYR A 167 -1.82 -0.86 -22.20
C TYR A 167 -1.33 -1.32 -20.81
N TYR A 168 -1.06 -0.41 -19.86
CA TYR A 168 -0.66 -0.76 -18.48
C TYR A 168 -1.72 -0.38 -17.44
N GLY A 169 -2.89 0.06 -17.89
CA GLY A 169 -3.91 0.75 -17.12
C GLY A 169 -4.04 2.22 -17.54
N TRP A 170 -4.72 3.02 -16.71
CA TRP A 170 -5.14 4.37 -17.08
C TRP A 170 -4.84 5.42 -16.01
N ASN A 171 -4.49 6.62 -16.46
CA ASN A 171 -4.38 7.80 -15.61
C ASN A 171 -5.70 8.58 -15.64
N PHE A 172 -6.59 8.27 -14.71
CA PHE A 172 -7.84 8.98 -14.47
C PHE A 172 -7.65 10.39 -13.93
N TYR A 173 -6.49 10.71 -13.34
CA TYR A 173 -6.18 12.05 -12.85
C TYR A 173 -5.97 13.03 -14.01
N ALA A 174 -5.23 12.63 -15.05
CA ALA A 174 -4.90 13.46 -16.21
C ALA A 174 -5.59 13.05 -17.52
N ASP A 175 -6.43 12.01 -17.47
CA ASP A 175 -7.22 11.45 -18.56
C ASP A 175 -6.36 11.04 -19.77
N ASN A 176 -5.36 10.19 -19.54
CA ASN A 176 -4.45 9.66 -20.57
C ASN A 176 -3.80 8.32 -20.14
N ALA A 177 -2.99 7.72 -21.01
CA ALA A 177 -2.27 6.46 -20.77
C ALA A 177 -1.00 6.59 -19.89
N ALA A 178 -0.61 7.80 -19.48
CA ALA A 178 0.62 8.00 -18.71
C ALA A 178 0.40 7.67 -17.22
N VAL A 179 0.56 6.40 -16.85
CA VAL A 179 0.38 5.88 -15.49
C VAL A 179 1.52 6.20 -14.51
N PHE A 180 2.54 6.92 -14.97
CA PHE A 180 3.71 7.33 -14.19
C PHE A 180 4.20 8.73 -14.57
N SER A 181 4.49 9.55 -13.56
CA SER A 181 4.92 10.95 -13.67
C SER A 181 6.21 11.28 -12.92
N GLY A 182 6.88 10.30 -12.29
CA GLY A 182 8.09 10.51 -11.50
C GLY A 182 7.87 10.37 -9.99
N LYS A 183 8.58 11.17 -9.19
CA LYS A 183 8.62 11.03 -7.72
C LYS A 183 7.28 11.22 -7.01
N GLU A 184 6.32 11.93 -7.61
CA GLU A 184 4.96 12.00 -7.05
C GLU A 184 4.28 10.62 -6.97
N ASP A 185 4.80 9.64 -7.71
CA ASP A 185 4.24 8.29 -7.82
C ASP A 185 4.99 7.27 -6.96
N ASP A 186 5.87 7.73 -6.07
CA ASP A 186 6.59 6.87 -5.13
C ASP A 186 5.62 6.12 -4.22
N HIS A 187 4.49 6.72 -3.84
CA HIS A 187 3.50 6.08 -2.97
C HIS A 187 2.84 4.84 -3.61
N GLY A 188 2.37 4.95 -4.86
CA GLY A 188 1.84 3.81 -5.59
C GLY A 188 2.92 2.81 -5.99
N THR A 189 4.11 3.28 -6.39
CA THR A 189 5.27 2.41 -6.66
C THR A 189 5.66 1.59 -5.43
N HIS A 190 5.62 2.18 -4.23
CA HIS A 190 5.89 1.51 -2.97
C HIS A 190 4.84 0.45 -2.65
N SER A 191 3.57 0.76 -2.85
CA SER A 191 2.47 -0.21 -2.70
C SER A 191 2.62 -1.39 -3.67
N ALA A 192 2.99 -1.12 -4.92
CA ALA A 192 3.21 -2.14 -5.94
C ALA A 192 4.33 -3.12 -5.56
N GLY A 193 5.46 -2.63 -5.06
CA GLY A 193 6.57 -3.48 -4.61
C GLY A 193 6.22 -4.37 -3.43
N THR A 194 5.42 -3.87 -2.48
CA THR A 194 4.96 -4.68 -1.35
C THR A 194 4.10 -5.84 -1.83
N ILE A 195 3.21 -5.59 -2.80
CA ILE A 195 2.30 -6.61 -3.35
C ILE A 195 3.08 -7.62 -4.20
N ALA A 196 3.89 -7.17 -5.15
CA ALA A 196 4.47 -8.04 -6.18
C ALA A 196 5.82 -7.55 -6.75
N ALA A 197 6.72 -7.01 -5.93
CA ALA A 197 8.12 -6.96 -6.35
C ALA A 197 8.62 -8.37 -6.75
N ALA A 198 9.51 -8.41 -7.73
CA ALA A 198 10.13 -9.63 -8.24
C ALA A 198 10.86 -10.38 -7.11
N ARG A 199 11.12 -11.67 -7.35
CA ARG A 199 11.89 -12.54 -6.44
C ARG A 199 13.02 -13.15 -7.22
N ASN A 200 14.01 -12.30 -7.51
CA ASN A 200 15.02 -12.52 -8.54
C ASN A 200 16.44 -12.48 -7.97
N SER A 201 16.60 -12.52 -6.64
CA SER A 201 17.87 -12.35 -5.93
C SER A 201 18.46 -10.94 -6.01
N GLU A 202 17.71 -9.97 -6.53
CA GLU A 202 18.01 -8.55 -6.53
C GLU A 202 16.96 -7.82 -5.68
N GLY A 203 17.15 -6.51 -5.44
CA GLY A 203 16.13 -5.66 -4.81
C GLY A 203 15.44 -6.22 -3.56
N ILE A 204 14.10 -6.25 -3.56
CA ILE A 204 13.24 -6.63 -2.43
C ILE A 204 12.27 -7.75 -2.81
N ALA A 205 11.79 -8.52 -1.84
CA ALA A 205 10.77 -9.54 -2.08
C ALA A 205 9.34 -9.00 -2.00
N GLY A 206 8.54 -9.19 -3.05
CA GLY A 206 7.08 -8.96 -3.01
C GLY A 206 6.32 -10.15 -2.43
N ILE A 207 5.09 -9.91 -1.90
CA ILE A 207 4.25 -10.96 -1.31
C ILE A 207 3.72 -11.98 -2.32
N CYS A 208 3.55 -11.56 -3.57
CA CYS A 208 3.00 -12.40 -4.64
C CYS A 208 4.05 -12.89 -5.61
N ASP A 209 3.73 -13.99 -6.29
CA ASP A 209 4.50 -14.50 -7.43
C ASP A 209 4.04 -13.79 -8.71
N PRO A 210 4.91 -13.01 -9.38
CA PRO A 210 4.60 -12.38 -10.64
C PRO A 210 4.57 -13.34 -11.84
N ALA A 211 4.37 -14.65 -11.66
CA ALA A 211 3.83 -15.50 -12.73
C ALA A 211 2.29 -15.59 -12.68
N TYR A 212 1.69 -15.21 -11.54
CA TYR A 212 0.26 -15.40 -11.26
C TYR A 212 -0.45 -14.13 -10.81
N VAL A 213 0.26 -13.16 -10.24
CA VAL A 213 -0.35 -11.91 -9.80
C VAL A 213 0.15 -10.75 -10.66
N ARG A 214 -0.78 -9.95 -11.15
CA ARG A 214 -0.51 -8.78 -12.01
C ARG A 214 -1.12 -7.52 -11.40
N ILE A 215 -0.42 -6.40 -11.49
CA ILE A 215 -0.85 -5.10 -10.98
C ILE A 215 -1.37 -4.25 -12.13
N MET A 216 -2.68 -4.00 -12.14
CA MET A 216 -3.31 -3.02 -13.02
C MET A 216 -3.17 -1.63 -12.41
N VAL A 217 -2.46 -0.74 -13.10
CA VAL A 217 -2.07 0.56 -12.56
C VAL A 217 -3.14 1.60 -12.88
N LEU A 218 -3.81 2.11 -11.85
CA LEU A 218 -4.89 3.09 -12.03
C LEU A 218 -4.56 4.37 -11.26
N LYS A 219 -3.99 5.34 -11.98
CA LYS A 219 -3.60 6.62 -11.38
C LYS A 219 -4.82 7.52 -11.21
N THR A 220 -5.26 7.73 -9.97
CA THR A 220 -6.39 8.61 -9.63
C THR A 220 -6.00 9.77 -8.72
N LEU A 221 -4.83 9.65 -8.09
CA LEU A 221 -4.22 10.65 -7.25
C LEU A 221 -3.06 11.30 -8.02
N GLY A 222 -2.83 12.59 -7.80
CA GLY A 222 -1.70 13.30 -8.42
C GLY A 222 -1.23 14.44 -7.55
N THR A 223 -0.22 15.18 -8.03
CA THR A 223 0.53 16.21 -7.28
C THR A 223 1.39 15.63 -6.16
N GLU A 224 2.33 16.43 -5.65
CA GLU A 224 3.15 16.08 -4.47
C GLU A 224 2.32 15.73 -3.22
N ALA A 225 1.06 16.19 -3.15
CA ALA A 225 0.16 15.91 -2.03
C ALA A 225 -0.69 14.63 -2.21
N GLY A 226 -0.59 13.94 -3.35
CA GLY A 226 -1.35 12.71 -3.61
C GLY A 226 -2.87 12.91 -3.54
N ILE A 227 -3.38 13.94 -4.19
CA ILE A 227 -4.79 14.36 -4.12
C ILE A 227 -5.57 13.81 -5.31
N GLY A 228 -6.80 13.32 -5.06
CA GLY A 228 -7.75 12.93 -6.10
C GLY A 228 -9.21 13.17 -5.72
N THR A 229 -10.12 12.66 -6.55
CA THR A 229 -11.57 12.85 -6.41
C THR A 229 -12.32 11.52 -6.36
N ALA A 230 -13.43 11.47 -5.63
CA ALA A 230 -14.25 10.27 -5.52
C ALA A 230 -14.80 9.80 -6.87
N GLY A 231 -15.05 10.74 -7.80
CA GLY A 231 -15.50 10.42 -9.16
C GLY A 231 -14.42 9.71 -9.97
N ASN A 232 -13.16 10.16 -9.91
CA ASN A 232 -12.05 9.47 -10.59
C ASN A 232 -11.80 8.08 -10.00
N VAL A 233 -11.88 7.94 -8.68
CA VAL A 233 -11.80 6.63 -8.02
C VAL A 233 -12.96 5.73 -8.48
N SER A 234 -14.18 6.24 -8.54
CA SER A 234 -15.34 5.45 -8.98
C SER A 234 -15.22 5.01 -10.45
N ARG A 235 -14.68 5.88 -11.33
CA ARG A 235 -14.36 5.51 -12.73
C ARG A 235 -13.31 4.40 -12.79
N ALA A 236 -12.24 4.53 -12.00
CA ALA A 236 -11.17 3.53 -11.93
C ALA A 236 -11.65 2.17 -11.42
N ILE A 237 -12.54 2.15 -10.42
CA ILE A 237 -13.13 0.88 -9.92
C ILE A 237 -13.94 0.19 -11.02
N ARG A 238 -14.77 0.93 -11.76
CA ARG A 238 -15.56 0.37 -12.87
C ARG A 238 -14.66 -0.16 -13.99
N TYR A 239 -13.59 0.58 -14.31
CA TYR A 239 -12.58 0.15 -15.27
C TYR A 239 -11.89 -1.15 -14.83
N ALA A 240 -11.48 -1.21 -13.56
CA ALA A 240 -10.80 -2.37 -12.98
C ALA A 240 -11.66 -3.62 -13.09
N GLU A 241 -12.93 -3.51 -12.70
CA GLU A 241 -13.89 -4.61 -12.76
C GLU A 241 -14.17 -5.06 -14.20
N ALA A 242 -14.36 -4.10 -15.12
CA ALA A 242 -14.56 -4.39 -16.53
C ALA A 242 -13.36 -5.12 -17.17
N ASN A 243 -12.14 -4.82 -16.71
CA ASN A 243 -10.90 -5.47 -17.12
C ASN A 243 -10.51 -6.67 -16.24
N GLY A 244 -11.45 -7.20 -15.45
CA GLY A 244 -11.30 -8.49 -14.77
C GLY A 244 -10.45 -8.47 -13.50
N ALA A 245 -10.15 -7.30 -12.92
CA ALA A 245 -9.54 -7.24 -11.60
C ALA A 245 -10.45 -7.90 -10.54
N GLN A 246 -9.85 -8.67 -9.63
CA GLN A 246 -10.60 -9.35 -8.55
C GLN A 246 -10.39 -8.70 -7.19
N ILE A 247 -9.29 -7.97 -7.01
CA ILE A 247 -8.91 -7.34 -5.74
C ILE A 247 -8.49 -5.90 -6.04
N CYS A 248 -8.90 -4.96 -5.21
CA CYS A 248 -8.57 -3.55 -5.35
C CYS A 248 -7.93 -3.01 -4.07
N ASN A 249 -6.76 -2.37 -4.21
CA ASN A 249 -6.05 -1.71 -3.09
C ASN A 249 -6.32 -0.21 -3.11
N LEU A 250 -6.79 0.33 -1.97
CA LEU A 250 -7.06 1.76 -1.77
C LEU A 250 -6.22 2.28 -0.58
N SER A 251 -5.03 2.80 -0.86
CA SER A 251 -4.10 3.35 0.15
C SER A 251 -4.31 4.86 0.37
N PHE A 252 -5.58 5.28 0.47
CA PHE A 252 -5.97 6.67 0.63
C PHE A 252 -7.28 6.77 1.40
N GLY A 253 -7.67 8.00 1.78
CA GLY A 253 -9.00 8.22 2.32
C GLY A 253 -9.41 9.69 2.39
N THR A 254 -10.60 9.92 2.92
CA THR A 254 -11.18 11.25 3.10
C THR A 254 -12.19 11.24 4.25
N VAL A 255 -12.45 12.40 4.86
CA VAL A 255 -13.52 12.55 5.87
C VAL A 255 -14.90 12.78 5.25
N HIS A 256 -14.97 12.87 3.92
CA HIS A 256 -16.18 13.21 3.19
C HIS A 256 -16.85 11.97 2.60
N TYR A 257 -18.11 11.73 2.99
CA TYR A 257 -18.92 10.66 2.40
C TYR A 257 -19.24 10.97 0.93
N SER A 258 -19.13 9.95 0.08
CA SER A 258 -19.57 10.00 -1.32
C SER A 258 -20.51 8.83 -1.59
N GLU A 259 -21.77 9.14 -1.91
CA GLU A 259 -22.78 8.14 -2.29
C GLU A 259 -22.36 7.39 -3.56
N GLU A 260 -21.72 8.08 -4.51
CA GLU A 260 -21.24 7.46 -5.75
C GLU A 260 -20.18 6.39 -5.44
N LEU A 261 -19.19 6.74 -4.61
CA LEU A 261 -18.11 5.82 -4.26
C LEU A 261 -18.66 4.65 -3.43
N TYR A 262 -19.56 4.92 -2.48
CA TYR A 262 -20.22 3.88 -1.70
C TYR A 262 -20.95 2.88 -2.60
N ARG A 263 -21.78 3.34 -3.56
CA ARG A 263 -22.48 2.46 -4.49
C ARG A 263 -21.52 1.70 -5.39
N THR A 264 -20.50 2.37 -5.90
CA THR A 264 -19.52 1.76 -6.82
C THR A 264 -18.76 0.62 -6.14
N ILE A 265 -18.35 0.80 -4.87
CA ILE A 265 -17.72 -0.29 -4.10
C ILE A 265 -18.76 -1.37 -3.80
N LYS A 266 -19.95 -1.01 -3.32
CA LYS A 266 -21.01 -1.95 -2.94
C LYS A 266 -21.45 -2.89 -4.07
N GLU A 267 -21.53 -2.36 -5.28
CA GLU A 267 -22.04 -3.09 -6.45
C GLU A 267 -20.95 -3.92 -7.14
N SER A 268 -19.68 -3.72 -6.80
CA SER A 268 -18.56 -4.45 -7.39
C SER A 268 -18.36 -5.82 -6.74
N GLY A 269 -18.03 -6.81 -7.57
CA GLY A 269 -17.63 -8.16 -7.15
C GLY A 269 -16.20 -8.28 -6.63
N MET A 270 -15.42 -7.20 -6.68
CA MET A 270 -14.04 -7.19 -6.17
C MET A 270 -13.98 -7.20 -4.64
N LEU A 271 -12.88 -7.71 -4.10
CA LEU A 271 -12.49 -7.46 -2.71
C LEU A 271 -11.70 -6.15 -2.62
N PHE A 272 -12.10 -5.24 -1.74
CA PHE A 272 -11.43 -3.96 -1.51
C PHE A 272 -10.61 -4.02 -0.24
N VAL A 273 -9.33 -3.70 -0.32
CA VAL A 273 -8.44 -3.57 0.83
C VAL A 273 -8.10 -2.10 1.02
N VAL A 274 -8.43 -1.54 2.19
CA VAL A 274 -8.50 -0.10 2.40
C VAL A 274 -7.68 0.32 3.62
N ALA A 275 -6.85 1.35 3.47
CA ALA A 275 -6.12 1.95 4.59
C ALA A 275 -7.08 2.66 5.58
N ALA A 276 -6.94 2.41 6.88
CA ALA A 276 -7.79 3.03 7.91
C ALA A 276 -7.55 4.55 8.11
N GLY A 277 -6.40 5.06 7.64
CA GLY A 277 -5.99 6.46 7.76
C GLY A 277 -5.00 6.70 8.91
N ASN A 278 -4.33 7.85 8.87
CA ASN A 278 -3.20 8.17 9.76
C ASN A 278 -3.47 9.36 10.68
N GLY A 279 -4.46 9.23 11.55
CA GLY A 279 -4.66 10.15 12.65
C GLY A 279 -5.11 11.55 12.26
N ASP A 280 -5.10 12.43 13.26
CA ASP A 280 -5.44 13.84 13.11
C ASP A 280 -4.24 14.69 12.65
N GLN A 281 -4.42 16.01 12.63
CA GLN A 281 -3.37 16.97 12.23
C GLN A 281 -2.14 16.95 13.17
N THR A 282 -2.24 16.33 14.34
CA THR A 282 -1.14 16.16 15.30
C THR A 282 -0.43 14.82 15.18
N GLY A 283 -0.88 13.96 14.25
CA GLY A 283 -0.32 12.62 14.03
C GLY A 283 -0.79 11.59 15.05
N ASN A 284 -1.88 11.86 15.78
CA ASN A 284 -2.48 10.91 16.71
C ASN A 284 -3.64 10.18 16.04
N GLY A 285 -3.60 8.85 16.07
CA GLY A 285 -4.64 7.96 15.58
C GLY A 285 -6.00 8.26 16.19
N ILE A 286 -7.04 8.29 15.35
CA ILE A 286 -8.42 8.56 15.77
C ILE A 286 -9.32 7.32 15.64
N ASP A 287 -10.35 7.24 16.48
CA ASP A 287 -11.40 6.22 16.34
C ASP A 287 -12.36 6.59 15.21
N ILE A 288 -12.29 5.86 14.09
CA ILE A 288 -13.10 6.14 12.91
C ILE A 288 -14.56 5.69 13.05
N GLY A 289 -14.92 5.02 14.14
CA GLY A 289 -16.33 4.81 14.51
C GLY A 289 -16.99 6.08 15.06
N SER A 290 -16.20 7.01 15.58
CA SER A 290 -16.68 8.33 16.01
C SER A 290 -16.34 9.44 15.02
N SER A 291 -15.25 9.29 14.26
CA SER A 291 -14.77 10.25 13.26
C SER A 291 -14.52 9.55 11.92
N PRO A 292 -15.57 9.30 11.11
CA PRO A 292 -15.47 8.46 9.92
C PRO A 292 -14.40 8.89 8.91
N VAL A 293 -13.71 7.89 8.36
CA VAL A 293 -12.76 8.03 7.25
C VAL A 293 -13.18 7.07 6.15
N TYR A 294 -13.48 7.58 4.96
CA TYR A 294 -13.96 6.80 3.83
C TYR A 294 -12.82 6.54 2.83
N PRO A 295 -12.74 5.32 2.24
CA PRO A 295 -13.78 4.29 2.26
C PRO A 295 -13.76 3.35 3.48
N ALA A 296 -12.77 3.40 4.37
CA ALA A 296 -12.64 2.45 5.49
C ALA A 296 -13.88 2.36 6.41
N SER A 297 -14.60 3.47 6.60
CA SER A 297 -15.84 3.52 7.40
C SER A 297 -17.11 3.12 6.63
N PHE A 298 -17.03 2.70 5.36
CA PHE A 298 -18.19 2.15 4.67
C PHE A 298 -18.54 0.78 5.26
N ASP A 299 -19.79 0.62 5.69
CA ASP A 299 -20.33 -0.67 6.13
C ASP A 299 -20.71 -1.52 4.89
N LEU A 300 -19.70 -2.19 4.32
CA LEU A 300 -19.81 -3.01 3.12
C LEU A 300 -19.09 -4.36 3.31
N GLU A 301 -19.74 -5.43 2.87
CA GLU A 301 -19.24 -6.79 3.06
C GLU A 301 -17.95 -7.07 2.30
N ASN A 302 -17.66 -6.33 1.23
CA ASN A 302 -16.51 -6.51 0.37
C ASN A 302 -15.30 -5.61 0.69
N ILE A 303 -15.27 -4.96 1.87
CA ILE A 303 -14.12 -4.19 2.35
C ILE A 303 -13.35 -4.95 3.43
N ILE A 304 -12.02 -4.92 3.38
CA ILE A 304 -11.12 -5.16 4.51
C ILE A 304 -10.41 -3.85 4.84
N ALA A 305 -10.75 -3.23 5.96
CA ALA A 305 -10.10 -2.02 6.45
C ALA A 305 -8.91 -2.37 7.36
N VAL A 306 -7.76 -1.73 7.12
CA VAL A 306 -6.47 -2.16 7.66
C VAL A 306 -5.82 -1.06 8.51
N ALA A 307 -5.54 -1.38 9.78
CA ALA A 307 -4.74 -0.58 10.69
C ALA A 307 -3.24 -0.82 10.53
N ASN A 308 -2.42 0.15 10.96
CA ASN A 308 -0.97 0.09 10.94
C ASN A 308 -0.41 -0.50 12.24
N LEU A 309 0.33 -1.60 12.11
CA LEU A 309 1.05 -2.28 13.18
C LEU A 309 2.55 -1.98 13.14
N GLN A 310 3.15 -1.79 14.31
CA GLN A 310 4.61 -1.70 14.50
C GLN A 310 5.24 -3.08 14.71
N PHE A 311 6.57 -3.13 14.55
CA PHE A 311 7.42 -4.33 14.69
C PHE A 311 7.48 -4.94 16.10
N ASP A 312 6.83 -4.31 17.09
CA ASP A 312 6.69 -4.78 18.48
C ASP A 312 5.29 -5.35 18.79
N GLY A 313 4.40 -5.36 17.79
CA GLY A 313 3.03 -5.87 17.92
C GLY A 313 2.04 -4.86 18.49
N GLN A 314 2.47 -3.61 18.69
CA GLN A 314 1.58 -2.52 19.08
C GLN A 314 1.00 -1.83 17.85
N LEU A 315 -0.23 -1.33 17.99
CA LEU A 315 -0.81 -0.40 17.03
C LEU A 315 0.08 0.85 16.94
N ASP A 316 0.38 1.32 15.72
CA ASP A 316 1.13 2.55 15.53
C ASP A 316 0.35 3.75 16.12
N PRO A 317 0.98 4.68 16.86
CA PRO A 317 0.30 5.82 17.47
C PRO A 317 -0.46 6.71 16.49
N ALA A 318 -0.04 6.75 15.21
CA ALA A 318 -0.72 7.49 14.16
C ALA A 318 -1.82 6.68 13.46
N SER A 319 -1.91 5.36 13.69
CA SER A 319 -2.93 4.52 13.05
C SER A 319 -4.32 4.90 13.53
N ASN A 320 -5.22 5.14 12.59
CA ASN A 320 -6.64 5.06 12.89
C ASN A 320 -7.04 3.64 13.25
N TYR A 321 -8.11 3.56 14.03
CA TYR A 321 -8.63 2.31 14.58
C TYR A 321 -10.15 2.39 14.72
N SER A 322 -10.80 1.25 14.85
CA SER A 322 -12.20 1.13 15.24
C SER A 322 -12.52 -0.33 15.49
N ALA A 323 -13.16 -0.66 16.61
CA ALA A 323 -13.64 -2.01 16.88
C ALA A 323 -14.76 -2.47 15.92
N VAL A 324 -15.28 -1.57 15.10
CA VAL A 324 -16.39 -1.84 14.17
C VAL A 324 -15.94 -1.70 12.72
N HIS A 325 -15.23 -0.61 12.38
CA HIS A 325 -14.92 -0.27 10.99
C HIS A 325 -13.52 -0.66 10.53
N VAL A 326 -12.63 -1.11 11.42
CA VAL A 326 -11.29 -1.58 11.05
C VAL A 326 -11.21 -3.06 11.37
N ASP A 327 -10.97 -3.90 10.37
CA ASP A 327 -11.10 -5.34 10.52
C ASP A 327 -9.89 -5.97 11.22
N LEU A 328 -8.67 -5.63 10.77
CA LEU A 328 -7.42 -6.17 11.28
C LEU A 328 -6.28 -5.14 11.20
N ALA A 329 -5.15 -5.45 11.83
CA ALA A 329 -3.91 -4.71 11.65
C ALA A 329 -2.90 -5.48 10.78
N ALA A 330 -2.04 -4.78 10.05
CA ALA A 330 -0.92 -5.38 9.34
C ALA A 330 0.33 -4.50 9.49
N PRO A 331 1.55 -5.06 9.33
CA PRO A 331 2.77 -4.28 9.32
C PRO A 331 2.68 -3.07 8.38
N GLY A 332 2.81 -1.87 8.93
CA GLY A 332 2.76 -0.63 8.15
C GLY A 332 3.77 0.42 8.57
N SER A 333 4.56 0.18 9.63
CA SER A 333 5.60 1.11 10.08
C SER A 333 6.98 0.66 9.62
N TYR A 334 7.70 1.55 8.94
CA TYR A 334 9.03 1.29 8.38
C TYR A 334 9.02 0.07 7.46
N ILE A 335 8.14 0.10 6.47
CA ILE A 335 8.09 -0.90 5.41
C ILE A 335 9.03 -0.47 4.30
N LEU A 336 9.99 -1.33 3.93
CA LEU A 336 10.85 -1.12 2.78
C LEU A 336 10.14 -1.60 1.51
N SER A 337 10.08 -0.75 0.49
CA SER A 337 9.60 -1.14 -0.84
C SER A 337 10.19 -0.27 -1.96
N THR A 338 9.82 -0.58 -3.19
CA THR A 338 10.24 0.13 -4.41
C THR A 338 9.78 1.58 -4.45
N VAL A 339 10.59 2.48 -5.01
CA VAL A 339 10.26 3.87 -5.31
C VAL A 339 10.76 4.22 -6.71
N SER A 340 10.34 5.36 -7.27
CA SER A 340 10.69 5.75 -8.64
C SER A 340 12.19 5.78 -8.91
N GLY A 341 12.56 5.49 -10.16
CA GLY A 341 13.95 5.54 -10.63
C GLY A 341 14.77 4.31 -10.26
N GLY A 342 14.11 3.17 -9.99
CA GLY A 342 14.77 1.90 -9.66
C GLY A 342 15.26 1.79 -8.22
N GLY A 343 14.82 2.69 -7.32
CA GLY A 343 15.25 2.73 -5.94
C GLY A 343 14.33 1.97 -4.99
N VAL A 344 14.75 1.85 -3.74
CA VAL A 344 13.91 1.37 -2.62
C VAL A 344 13.97 2.38 -1.48
N ASN A 345 12.89 2.52 -0.71
CA ASN A 345 12.84 3.40 0.45
C ASN A 345 11.86 2.88 1.51
N TYR A 346 12.02 3.39 2.73
CA TYR A 346 11.12 3.11 3.84
C TYR A 346 9.96 4.10 3.88
N MET A 347 8.74 3.59 4.02
CA MET A 347 7.54 4.37 4.30
C MET A 347 6.77 3.81 5.49
N SER A 348 5.99 4.68 6.13
CA SER A 348 5.15 4.33 7.27
C SER A 348 3.72 4.83 7.10
N GLY A 349 2.74 4.01 7.46
CA GLY A 349 1.33 4.37 7.50
C GLY A 349 0.40 3.20 7.22
N THR A 350 -0.89 3.43 7.40
CA THR A 350 -1.93 2.47 6.96
C THR A 350 -1.88 2.21 5.46
N SER A 351 -1.35 3.14 4.66
CA SER A 351 -1.02 2.95 3.24
C SER A 351 0.00 1.86 2.95
N MET A 352 0.86 1.48 3.91
CA MET A 352 1.82 0.38 3.76
C MET A 352 1.26 -0.93 4.32
N ALA A 353 0.35 -0.84 5.31
CA ALA A 353 -0.36 -2.00 5.85
C ALA A 353 -1.39 -2.57 4.87
N ALA A 354 -2.15 -1.73 4.15
CA ALA A 354 -3.14 -2.19 3.18
C ALA A 354 -2.53 -3.06 2.05
N PRO A 355 -1.42 -2.66 1.40
CA PRO A 355 -0.72 -3.50 0.41
C PRO A 355 -0.25 -4.86 0.94
N MET A 356 0.08 -4.98 2.25
CA MET A 356 0.42 -6.28 2.86
C MET A 356 -0.77 -7.24 2.81
N VAL A 357 -1.96 -6.74 3.18
CA VAL A 357 -3.21 -7.51 3.14
C VAL A 357 -3.65 -7.78 1.71
N THR A 358 -3.48 -6.82 0.80
CA THR A 358 -3.73 -6.99 -0.63
C THR A 358 -2.89 -8.13 -1.21
N GLY A 359 -1.58 -8.13 -0.94
CA GLY A 359 -0.69 -9.20 -1.39
C GLY A 359 -1.09 -10.57 -0.83
N ALA A 360 -1.40 -10.64 0.47
CA ALA A 360 -1.87 -11.88 1.09
C ALA A 360 -3.18 -12.37 0.45
N ALA A 361 -4.16 -11.49 0.24
CA ALA A 361 -5.42 -11.82 -0.39
C ALA A 361 -5.22 -12.34 -1.82
N ALA A 362 -4.39 -11.68 -2.63
CA ALA A 362 -4.09 -12.10 -3.99
C ALA A 362 -3.37 -13.46 -4.04
N MET A 363 -2.41 -13.70 -3.16
CA MET A 363 -1.71 -14.98 -3.08
C MET A 363 -2.67 -16.12 -2.68
N ILE A 364 -3.54 -15.91 -1.69
CA ILE A 364 -4.53 -16.91 -1.27
C ILE A 364 -5.56 -17.15 -2.37
N ALA A 365 -6.05 -16.10 -3.03
CA ALA A 365 -6.99 -16.21 -4.15
C ALA A 365 -6.40 -16.99 -5.34
N SER A 366 -5.12 -16.78 -5.64
CA SER A 366 -4.40 -17.52 -6.68
C SER A 366 -4.22 -18.99 -6.30
N TYR A 367 -3.90 -19.27 -5.03
CA TYR A 367 -3.68 -20.61 -4.49
C TYR A 367 -4.94 -21.49 -4.52
N ASP A 368 -6.10 -20.90 -4.24
CA ASP A 368 -7.39 -21.59 -4.14
C ASP A 368 -8.38 -21.02 -5.19
N PRO A 369 -8.35 -21.55 -6.44
CA PRO A 369 -9.15 -21.01 -7.54
C PRO A 369 -10.66 -21.05 -7.34
N ALA A 370 -11.15 -21.92 -6.46
CA ALA A 370 -12.58 -22.07 -6.16
C ALA A 370 -13.08 -21.03 -5.15
N LEU A 371 -12.19 -20.30 -4.50
CA LEU A 371 -12.52 -19.34 -3.45
C LEU A 371 -13.11 -18.05 -4.05
N GLY A 372 -14.34 -17.71 -3.65
CA GLY A 372 -14.95 -16.41 -3.93
C GLY A 372 -14.34 -15.31 -3.07
N MET A 373 -14.47 -14.05 -3.51
CA MET A 373 -13.86 -12.90 -2.82
C MET A 373 -14.39 -12.70 -1.39
N MET A 374 -15.67 -13.03 -1.13
CA MET A 374 -16.25 -12.90 0.21
C MET A 374 -15.79 -14.02 1.14
N GLU A 375 -15.66 -15.26 0.64
CA GLU A 375 -15.04 -16.34 1.42
C GLU A 375 -13.55 -16.06 1.68
N LEU A 376 -12.85 -15.44 0.74
CA LEU A 376 -11.47 -15.00 0.91
C LEU A 376 -11.34 -13.98 2.06
N LYS A 377 -12.21 -12.96 2.10
CA LYS A 377 -12.27 -12.03 3.23
C LYS A 377 -12.49 -12.78 4.55
N ASN A 378 -13.54 -13.60 4.62
CA ASN A 378 -13.87 -14.33 5.84
C ASN A 378 -12.73 -15.24 6.30
N ARG A 379 -12.04 -15.89 5.36
CA ARG A 379 -10.85 -16.70 5.61
C ARG A 379 -9.73 -15.88 6.26
N ILE A 380 -9.39 -14.73 5.70
CA ILE A 380 -8.36 -13.82 6.24
C ILE A 380 -8.74 -13.33 7.64
N LEU A 381 -9.98 -12.86 7.82
CA LEU A 381 -10.42 -12.29 9.10
C LEU A 381 -10.55 -13.34 10.21
N SER A 382 -10.88 -14.58 9.85
CA SER A 382 -11.04 -15.68 10.81
C SER A 382 -9.71 -16.32 11.22
N SER A 383 -8.63 -16.07 10.47
CA SER A 383 -7.32 -16.66 10.70
C SER A 383 -6.29 -15.69 11.29
N VAL A 384 -6.72 -14.50 11.74
CA VAL A 384 -5.79 -13.52 12.31
C VAL A 384 -5.05 -14.07 13.53
N ARG A 385 -3.83 -13.60 13.74
CA ARG A 385 -3.13 -13.80 15.01
C ARG A 385 -3.60 -12.72 15.99
N ARG A 386 -4.30 -13.13 17.05
CA ARG A 386 -4.74 -12.20 18.10
C ARG A 386 -3.57 -11.64 18.89
N LEU A 387 -3.62 -10.34 19.18
CA LEU A 387 -2.66 -9.63 20.02
C LEU A 387 -3.43 -8.80 21.06
N GLU A 388 -3.01 -8.85 22.32
CA GLU A 388 -3.65 -8.12 23.42
C GLU A 388 -3.76 -6.61 23.12
N GLY A 389 -2.71 -6.02 22.54
CA GLY A 389 -2.69 -4.60 22.15
C GLY A 389 -3.68 -4.19 21.06
N LEU A 390 -4.33 -5.15 20.40
CA LEU A 390 -5.32 -4.92 19.35
C LEU A 390 -6.76 -5.15 19.82
N GLU A 391 -6.97 -5.68 21.02
CA GLU A 391 -8.31 -5.88 21.58
C GLU A 391 -9.06 -4.55 21.72
N GLY A 392 -10.24 -4.47 21.10
CA GLY A 392 -11.05 -3.24 21.06
C GLY A 392 -10.48 -2.12 20.18
N LYS A 393 -9.37 -2.36 19.46
CA LYS A 393 -8.81 -1.43 18.47
C LYS A 393 -9.23 -1.79 17.04
N VAL A 394 -9.27 -3.07 16.73
CA VAL A 394 -9.77 -3.60 15.45
C VAL A 394 -10.77 -4.71 15.71
N ALA A 395 -11.71 -4.95 14.80
CA ALA A 395 -12.84 -5.85 14.98
C ALA A 395 -12.44 -7.29 15.31
N THR A 396 -11.38 -7.80 14.67
CA THR A 396 -10.88 -9.16 14.93
C THR A 396 -10.02 -9.26 16.21
N GLY A 397 -9.50 -8.12 16.68
CA GLY A 397 -8.48 -8.04 17.73
C GLY A 397 -7.13 -8.65 17.34
N GLY A 398 -6.84 -8.75 16.04
CA GLY A 398 -5.65 -9.45 15.56
C GLY A 398 -4.95 -8.82 14.36
N MET A 399 -3.76 -9.34 14.09
CA MET A 399 -2.96 -9.01 12.93
C MET A 399 -3.05 -10.08 11.83
N LEU A 400 -2.75 -9.68 10.60
CA LEU A 400 -2.63 -10.60 9.46
C LEU A 400 -1.66 -11.77 9.76
N ASP A 401 -2.10 -12.99 9.51
CA ASP A 401 -1.26 -14.21 9.49
C ASP A 401 -1.58 -14.99 8.20
N VAL A 402 -0.64 -14.95 7.25
CA VAL A 402 -0.86 -15.49 5.91
C VAL A 402 -0.80 -17.01 5.90
N THR A 403 0.07 -17.61 6.72
CA THR A 403 0.15 -19.07 6.85
C THR A 403 -1.12 -19.64 7.46
N ALA A 404 -1.65 -19.01 8.50
CA ALA A 404 -2.93 -19.40 9.10
C ALA A 404 -4.08 -19.26 8.09
N ALA A 405 -4.11 -18.16 7.33
CA ALA A 405 -5.13 -17.95 6.29
C ALA A 405 -5.06 -19.02 5.19
N MET A 406 -3.86 -19.40 4.74
CA MET A 406 -3.68 -20.48 3.77
C MET A 406 -4.02 -21.88 4.31
N ALA A 407 -3.96 -22.09 5.62
CA ALA A 407 -4.30 -23.34 6.28
C ALA A 407 -5.78 -23.45 6.68
N TYR A 408 -6.52 -22.34 6.60
CA TYR A 408 -7.91 -22.28 7.01
C TYR A 408 -8.81 -23.17 6.13
N SER A 409 -9.48 -24.11 6.79
CA SER A 409 -10.54 -24.94 6.23
C SER A 409 -11.81 -24.56 7.00
N GLY A 410 -12.57 -23.62 6.43
CA GLY A 410 -13.81 -23.12 7.03
C GLY A 410 -14.86 -24.20 7.22
#